data_AF-Q8IL29-F1
#
_entry.id   AF-Q8IL29-F1
#
_cell.length_a   1.000
_cell.length_b   1.000
_cell.length_c   1.000
_cell.angle_alpha   90.00
_cell.angle_beta   90.00
_cell.angle_gamma   90.00
#
_symmetry.space_group_name_H-M   'P 1'
#
loop_
_entity.id
_entity.type
_entity.pdbx_description
1 polymer ?
#
loop_
_entity_poly.entity_id
_entity_poly.type
_entity_poly.pdbx_seq_one_letter_code
_entity_poly.pdbx_strand_id
1 'polypeptide(L)'
;MNEKPYIPIIEKLNNEKNPNFYICGNGYIAPLDIKNLKKISNTEKKNLQRVFSMMDKDNTGKISVCNLHDILHRYNYKISKSEVERMIWEFDDNMDNCLDYDEIYFLYLRCVNDKKKQVPSDLYNIIQFFMFDYEMNGYITVEKTLQILYVRFGREKMDQEVQEIFGDKYEDESGVEKQIFLKEYLENEKKRIRKYRSENPKKGGKS
;
A
#
# COMPACT_ATOMS: atom_id res chain seq x y z
N MET A 1 -8.16 -13.69 24.11
CA MET A 1 -6.93 -14.42 23.75
C MET A 1 -5.88 -13.39 23.39
N ASN A 2 -4.76 -13.38 24.12
CA ASN A 2 -3.66 -12.43 23.90
C ASN A 2 -2.90 -12.83 22.63
N GLU A 3 -3.33 -12.34 21.48
CA GLU A 3 -2.52 -12.41 20.26
C GLU A 3 -1.30 -11.51 20.43
N LYS A 4 -0.18 -12.12 20.85
CA LYS A 4 1.13 -11.54 20.59
C LYS A 4 1.24 -11.35 19.08
N PRO A 5 1.56 -10.15 18.57
CA PRO A 5 1.84 -10.02 17.14
C PRO A 5 3.01 -10.95 16.83
N TYR A 6 2.84 -11.78 15.82
CA TYR A 6 3.87 -12.67 15.29
C TYR A 6 5.07 -11.80 14.89
N ILE A 7 6.18 -11.95 15.62
CA ILE A 7 7.46 -11.26 15.44
C ILE A 7 8.52 -12.35 15.19
N PRO A 8 8.69 -12.92 13.98
CA PRO A 8 9.84 -13.81 13.74
C PRO A 8 10.85 -13.27 12.72
N ILE A 9 10.55 -12.18 12.00
CA ILE A 9 11.48 -11.55 11.04
C ILE A 9 11.99 -10.20 11.54
N ILE A 10 11.16 -9.40 12.23
CA ILE A 10 11.63 -8.19 12.91
C ILE A 10 12.69 -8.53 13.99
N GLU A 11 12.59 -9.68 14.65
CA GLU A 11 13.64 -10.16 15.56
C GLU A 11 14.91 -10.62 14.83
N LYS A 12 14.80 -11.13 13.59
CA LYS A 12 15.97 -11.47 12.75
C LYS A 12 16.72 -10.23 12.21
N LEU A 13 16.05 -9.08 12.14
CA LEU A 13 16.61 -7.81 11.68
C LEU A 13 17.11 -6.91 12.84
N ASN A 14 16.91 -7.31 14.09
CA ASN A 14 17.21 -6.49 15.26
C ASN A 14 18.45 -6.97 16.02
N ASN A 15 19.55 -6.24 15.88
CA ASN A 15 20.49 -6.07 17.00
C ASN A 15 20.98 -4.61 17.04
N GLU A 16 21.36 -4.13 18.23
CA GLU A 16 21.79 -2.73 18.46
C GLU A 16 22.99 -2.28 17.61
N LYS A 17 23.62 -3.22 16.88
CA LYS A 17 24.80 -3.01 16.05
C LYS A 17 24.49 -2.88 14.56
N ASN A 18 23.27 -3.18 14.11
CA ASN A 18 22.91 -3.13 12.70
C ASN A 18 21.71 -2.21 12.48
N PRO A 19 21.84 -1.14 11.67
CA PRO A 19 20.71 -0.27 11.39
C PRO A 19 19.59 -1.07 10.70
N ASN A 20 18.36 -0.81 11.15
CA ASN A 20 17.11 -1.48 10.81
C ASN A 20 16.73 -1.32 9.33
N PHE A 21 17.54 -1.83 8.41
CA PHE A 21 17.27 -1.77 6.99
C PHE A 21 16.64 -3.08 6.52
N TYR A 22 15.83 -2.99 5.47
CA TYR A 22 15.48 -4.13 4.64
C TYR A 22 15.81 -3.78 3.18
N ILE A 23 16.05 -4.80 2.37
CA ILE A 23 16.32 -4.65 0.94
C ILE A 23 15.01 -4.98 0.22
N CYS A 24 14.40 -4.02 -0.45
CA CYS A 24 13.33 -4.32 -1.41
C CYS A 24 13.93 -5.12 -2.57
N GLY A 25 13.15 -5.97 -3.25
CA GLY A 25 13.63 -6.74 -4.40
C GLY A 25 14.43 -5.90 -5.39
N ASN A 26 13.97 -4.67 -5.67
CA ASN A 26 14.65 -3.71 -6.56
C ASN A 26 16.00 -3.14 -6.07
N GLY A 27 16.56 -3.65 -4.96
CA GLY A 27 17.81 -3.21 -4.36
C GLY A 27 17.71 -1.96 -3.48
N TYR A 28 16.51 -1.37 -3.31
CA TYR A 28 16.35 -0.24 -2.41
C TYR A 28 16.52 -0.69 -0.95
N ILE A 29 17.55 -0.15 -0.30
CA ILE A 29 17.77 -0.32 1.13
C ILE A 29 16.89 0.69 1.86
N ALA A 30 15.82 0.20 2.46
CA ALA A 30 14.83 1.01 3.12
C ALA A 30 15.08 1.06 4.63
N PRO A 31 15.42 2.24 5.19
CA PRO A 31 15.53 2.39 6.64
C PRO A 31 14.17 2.23 7.29
N LEU A 32 14.10 1.41 8.34
CA LEU A 32 12.95 1.25 9.20
C LEU A 32 13.31 1.75 10.60
N ASP A 33 12.97 2.99 10.93
CA ASP A 33 13.15 3.46 12.30
C ASP A 33 12.13 2.79 13.23
N ILE A 34 12.47 1.60 13.75
CA ILE A 34 11.63 0.79 14.63
C ILE A 34 11.21 1.57 15.88
N LYS A 35 12.07 2.47 16.40
CA LYS A 35 11.76 3.26 17.60
C LYS A 35 10.61 4.23 17.35
N ASN A 36 10.52 4.81 16.16
CA ASN A 36 9.49 5.77 15.77
C ASN A 36 8.47 5.18 14.78
N LEU A 37 8.37 3.86 14.70
CA LEU A 37 7.50 3.17 13.79
C LEU A 37 6.04 3.39 14.17
N LYS A 38 5.28 4.00 13.27
CA LYS A 38 3.83 4.09 13.41
C LYS A 38 3.24 2.69 13.33
N LYS A 39 2.60 2.28 14.42
CA LYS A 39 1.87 1.01 14.48
C LYS A 39 0.64 1.07 13.59
N ILE A 40 0.37 -0.01 12.88
CA ILE A 40 -0.87 -0.19 12.12
C ILE A 40 -2.01 -0.45 13.11
N SER A 41 -3.09 0.32 13.00
CA SER A 41 -4.25 0.19 13.87
C SER A 41 -4.97 -1.16 13.67
N ASN A 42 -5.78 -1.58 14.65
CA ASN A 42 -6.59 -2.80 14.49
C ASN A 42 -7.60 -2.69 13.34
N THR A 43 -8.14 -1.49 13.09
CA THR A 43 -9.05 -1.24 11.96
C THR A 43 -8.34 -1.42 10.63
N GLU A 44 -7.11 -0.91 10.49
CA GLU A 44 -6.32 -1.12 9.28
C GLU A 44 -5.93 -2.60 9.12
N LYS A 45 -5.53 -3.28 10.19
CA LYS A 45 -5.22 -4.73 10.15
C LYS A 45 -6.40 -5.56 9.66
N LYS A 46 -7.61 -5.31 10.18
CA LYS A 46 -8.83 -6.02 9.74
C LYS A 46 -9.13 -5.79 8.27
N ASN A 47 -8.98 -4.56 7.79
CA ASN A 47 -9.16 -4.24 6.37
C ASN A 47 -8.09 -4.91 5.50
N LEU A 48 -6.84 -4.95 5.96
CA LEU A 48 -5.75 -5.62 5.25
C LEU A 48 -5.98 -7.13 5.15
N GLN A 49 -6.40 -7.77 6.24
CA GLN A 49 -6.80 -9.19 6.25
C GLN A 49 -7.96 -9.47 5.29
N ARG A 50 -8.99 -8.62 5.28
CA ARG A 50 -10.11 -8.74 4.33
C ARG A 50 -9.63 -8.70 2.88
N VAL A 51 -8.79 -7.71 2.54
CA VAL A 51 -8.25 -7.57 1.19
C VAL A 51 -7.38 -8.77 0.82
N PHE A 52 -6.56 -9.27 1.74
CA PHE A 52 -5.75 -10.46 1.54
C PHE A 52 -6.61 -11.68 1.19
N SER A 53 -7.59 -12.03 2.04
CA SER A 53 -8.49 -13.18 1.82
C SER A 53 -9.28 -13.09 0.52
N MET A 54 -9.57 -11.88 0.07
CA MET A 54 -10.30 -11.63 -1.17
C MET A 54 -9.41 -11.74 -2.42
N MET A 55 -8.11 -11.46 -2.28
CA MET A 55 -7.14 -11.62 -3.34
C MET A 55 -6.72 -13.09 -3.48
N ASP A 56 -6.55 -13.82 -2.37
CA ASP A 56 -6.29 -15.27 -2.32
C ASP A 56 -7.55 -16.08 -2.66
N LYS A 57 -7.97 -16.02 -3.93
CA LYS A 57 -9.23 -16.63 -4.42
C LYS A 57 -9.29 -18.15 -4.23
N ASP A 58 -8.14 -18.80 -4.23
CA ASP A 58 -7.97 -20.24 -4.13
C ASP A 58 -7.67 -20.70 -2.69
N ASN A 59 -7.66 -19.78 -1.71
CA ASN A 59 -7.43 -20.04 -0.29
C ASN A 59 -6.14 -20.84 -0.03
N THR A 60 -5.07 -20.49 -0.73
CA THR A 60 -3.75 -21.12 -0.59
C THR A 60 -2.98 -20.58 0.61
N GLY A 61 -3.46 -19.48 1.20
CA GLY A 61 -2.74 -18.69 2.18
C GLY A 61 -1.71 -17.75 1.56
N LYS A 62 -1.73 -17.56 0.23
CA LYS A 62 -0.79 -16.72 -0.52
C LYS A 62 -1.46 -16.05 -1.72
N ILE A 63 -0.92 -14.92 -2.16
CA ILE A 63 -1.34 -14.22 -3.37
C ILE A 63 -0.33 -14.52 -4.47
N SER A 64 -0.73 -15.34 -5.45
CA SER A 64 0.09 -15.62 -6.63
C SER A 64 0.00 -14.51 -7.69
N VAL A 65 0.92 -14.55 -8.66
CA VAL A 65 0.88 -13.71 -9.88
C VAL A 65 -0.48 -13.78 -10.57
N CYS A 66 -1.06 -15.00 -10.70
CA CYS A 66 -2.35 -15.20 -11.33
C CYS A 66 -3.48 -14.54 -10.55
N ASN A 67 -3.50 -14.68 -9.22
CA ASN A 67 -4.52 -14.07 -8.38
C ASN A 67 -4.55 -12.54 -8.54
N LEU A 68 -3.37 -11.90 -8.45
CA LEU A 68 -3.22 -10.45 -8.57
C LEU A 68 -3.54 -9.97 -9.99
N HIS A 69 -3.03 -10.65 -11.01
CA HIS A 69 -3.32 -10.32 -12.41
C HIS A 69 -4.83 -10.38 -12.73
N ASP A 70 -5.52 -11.42 -12.25
CA ASP A 70 -6.94 -11.61 -12.53
C ASP A 70 -7.82 -10.58 -11.82
N ILE A 71 -7.50 -10.20 -10.57
CA ILE A 71 -8.26 -9.17 -9.87
C ILE A 71 -8.05 -7.80 -10.52
N LEU A 72 -6.83 -7.45 -10.92
CA LEU A 72 -6.56 -6.18 -11.61
C LEU A 72 -7.31 -6.07 -12.94
N HIS A 73 -7.38 -7.16 -13.70
CA HIS A 73 -8.18 -7.19 -14.93
C HIS A 73 -9.69 -7.04 -14.68
N ARG A 74 -10.24 -7.61 -13.60
CA ARG A 74 -11.64 -7.37 -13.20
C ARG A 74 -11.94 -5.91 -12.89
N TYR A 75 -10.94 -5.17 -12.41
CA TYR A 75 -11.00 -3.72 -12.15
C TYR A 75 -10.67 -2.86 -13.39
N ASN A 76 -10.73 -3.45 -14.60
CA ASN A 76 -10.38 -2.79 -15.86
C ASN A 76 -8.96 -2.17 -15.88
N TYR A 77 -8.06 -2.67 -15.02
CA TYR A 77 -6.67 -2.26 -14.99
C TYR A 77 -5.83 -3.27 -15.77
N LYS A 78 -5.59 -2.97 -17.05
CA LYS A 78 -4.80 -3.80 -17.96
C LYS A 78 -3.33 -3.71 -17.60
N ILE A 79 -2.74 -4.83 -17.20
CA ILE A 79 -1.34 -4.95 -16.80
C ILE A 79 -0.78 -6.27 -17.32
N SER A 80 0.50 -6.27 -17.73
CA SER A 80 1.14 -7.51 -18.17
C SER A 80 1.51 -8.41 -16.99
N LYS A 81 1.57 -9.73 -17.20
CA LYS A 81 2.02 -10.67 -16.17
C LYS A 81 3.41 -10.33 -15.63
N SER A 82 4.32 -9.88 -16.49
CA SER A 82 5.69 -9.50 -16.09
C SER A 82 5.74 -8.24 -15.22
N GLU A 83 4.80 -7.31 -15.38
CA GLU A 83 4.67 -6.18 -14.45
C GLU A 83 4.12 -6.62 -13.10
N VAL A 84 3.19 -7.59 -13.07
CA VAL A 84 2.67 -8.19 -11.83
C VAL A 84 3.76 -8.97 -11.09
N GLU A 85 4.54 -9.79 -11.81
CA GLU A 85 5.71 -10.49 -11.28
C GLU A 85 6.69 -9.53 -10.62
N ARG A 86 6.97 -8.38 -11.27
CA ARG A 86 7.83 -7.35 -10.70
C ARG A 86 7.27 -6.77 -9.40
N MET A 87 5.96 -6.51 -9.34
CA MET A 87 5.32 -5.98 -8.12
C MET A 87 5.40 -6.97 -6.96
N ILE A 88 5.22 -8.26 -7.21
CA ILE A 88 5.36 -9.31 -6.20
C ILE A 88 6.81 -9.41 -5.75
N TRP A 89 7.75 -9.47 -6.70
CA TRP A 89 9.17 -9.62 -6.42
C TRP A 89 9.78 -8.50 -5.57
N GLU A 90 9.19 -7.30 -5.55
CA GLU A 90 9.63 -6.21 -4.68
C GLU A 90 9.47 -6.52 -3.18
N PHE A 91 8.60 -7.47 -2.82
CA PHE A 91 8.19 -7.76 -1.44
C PHE A 91 8.13 -9.25 -1.08
N ASP A 92 8.36 -10.14 -2.05
CA ASP A 92 8.56 -11.57 -1.87
C ASP A 92 9.92 -11.82 -1.21
N ASP A 93 9.94 -11.82 0.12
CA ASP A 93 11.15 -11.94 0.94
C ASP A 93 11.61 -13.41 1.00
N ASN A 94 10.70 -14.37 0.74
CA ASN A 94 10.97 -15.81 0.80
C ASN A 94 11.29 -16.46 -0.57
N MET A 95 11.14 -15.71 -1.67
CA MET A 95 11.39 -16.08 -3.07
C MET A 95 10.54 -17.24 -3.60
N ASP A 96 9.30 -17.37 -3.14
CA ASP A 96 8.35 -18.38 -3.62
C ASP A 96 7.47 -17.90 -4.78
N ASN A 97 7.68 -16.67 -5.26
CA ASN A 97 6.93 -15.97 -6.31
C ASN A 97 5.46 -15.69 -5.96
N CYS A 98 5.12 -15.72 -4.66
CA CYS A 98 3.84 -15.35 -4.12
C CYS A 98 4.04 -14.33 -2.98
N LEU A 99 2.94 -13.83 -2.42
CA LEU A 99 2.97 -13.03 -1.20
C LEU A 99 2.11 -13.68 -0.13
N ASP A 100 2.71 -14.05 0.98
CA ASP A 100 1.97 -14.45 2.18
C ASP A 100 1.45 -13.21 2.95
N TYR A 101 0.63 -13.46 3.99
CA TYR A 101 0.05 -12.35 4.76
C TYR A 101 1.10 -11.52 5.51
N ASP A 102 2.20 -12.12 5.96
CA ASP A 102 3.25 -11.40 6.67
C ASP A 102 3.97 -10.45 5.70
N GLU A 103 4.28 -10.90 4.49
CA GLU A 103 4.88 -10.09 3.43
C GLU A 103 3.98 -8.89 3.05
N ILE A 104 2.66 -9.12 2.92
CA ILE A 104 1.68 -8.06 2.69
C ILE A 104 1.61 -7.08 3.86
N TYR A 105 1.63 -7.58 5.10
CA TYR A 105 1.65 -6.74 6.30
C TYR A 105 2.92 -5.89 6.37
N PHE A 106 4.08 -6.46 6.06
CA PHE A 106 5.34 -5.74 6.03
C PHE A 106 5.37 -4.71 4.91
N LEU A 107 4.99 -5.05 3.69
CA LEU A 107 4.79 -4.09 2.59
C LEU A 107 3.97 -2.88 3.05
N TYR A 108 2.85 -3.14 3.73
CA TYR A 108 1.93 -2.09 4.15
C TYR A 108 2.57 -1.22 5.23
N LEU A 109 3.17 -1.83 6.24
CA LEU A 109 3.89 -1.16 7.32
C LEU A 109 5.03 -0.27 6.78
N ARG A 110 5.79 -0.79 5.83
CA ARG A 110 6.91 -0.12 5.14
C ARG A 110 6.42 1.16 4.45
N CYS A 111 5.37 1.06 3.65
CA CYS A 111 4.82 2.19 2.90
C CYS A 111 4.15 3.23 3.79
N VAL A 112 3.41 2.82 4.82
CA VAL A 112 2.81 3.75 5.81
C VAL A 112 3.86 4.58 6.53
N ASN A 113 5.05 4.01 6.75
CA ASN A 113 6.16 4.67 7.42
C ASN A 113 7.15 5.36 6.46
N ASP A 114 6.94 5.27 5.15
CA ASP A 114 7.80 5.89 4.14
C ASP A 114 7.49 7.38 3.95
N LYS A 115 8.02 8.19 4.88
CA LYS A 115 7.88 9.65 4.87
C LYS A 115 8.52 10.32 3.65
N LYS A 116 9.48 9.65 2.99
CA LYS A 116 10.27 10.21 1.88
C LYS A 116 9.81 9.69 0.51
N LYS A 117 8.76 8.88 0.44
CA LYS A 117 8.20 8.30 -0.80
C LYS A 117 9.29 7.63 -1.67
N GLN A 118 10.15 6.84 -1.05
CA GLN A 118 11.26 6.13 -1.67
C GLN A 118 10.98 4.63 -1.87
N VAL A 119 10.14 4.03 -1.03
CA VAL A 119 9.74 2.62 -1.15
C VAL A 119 8.83 2.47 -2.38
N PRO A 120 8.98 1.41 -3.18
CA PRO A 120 8.00 1.07 -4.20
C PRO A 120 6.60 0.97 -3.61
N SER A 121 5.61 1.56 -4.26
CA SER A 121 4.28 1.71 -3.66
C SER A 121 3.15 1.30 -4.59
N ASP A 122 3.44 0.73 -5.77
CA ASP A 122 2.40 0.32 -6.71
C ASP A 122 1.46 -0.71 -6.09
N LEU A 123 2.01 -1.79 -5.51
CA LEU A 123 1.20 -2.82 -4.84
C LEU A 123 0.53 -2.29 -3.56
N TYR A 124 1.22 -1.43 -2.79
CA TYR A 124 0.61 -0.75 -1.64
C TYR A 124 -0.62 0.08 -2.05
N ASN A 125 -0.54 0.83 -3.14
CA ASN A 125 -1.63 1.66 -3.63
C ASN A 125 -2.80 0.79 -4.10
N ILE A 126 -2.54 -0.33 -4.78
CA ILE A 126 -3.57 -1.31 -5.17
C ILE A 126 -4.30 -1.84 -3.93
N ILE A 127 -3.55 -2.28 -2.91
CA ILE A 127 -4.12 -2.79 -1.66
C ILE A 127 -4.92 -1.70 -0.95
N GLN A 128 -4.41 -0.47 -0.89
CA GLN A 128 -5.11 0.66 -0.29
C GLN A 128 -6.43 0.95 -1.01
N PHE A 129 -6.46 0.90 -2.33
CA PHE A 129 -7.69 1.04 -3.11
C PHE A 129 -8.71 -0.04 -2.71
N PHE A 130 -8.31 -1.31 -2.61
CA PHE A 130 -9.20 -2.39 -2.17
C PHE A 130 -9.62 -2.29 -0.69
N MET A 131 -8.81 -1.64 0.15
CA MET A 131 -9.22 -1.33 1.52
C MET A 131 -10.36 -0.31 1.53
N PHE A 132 -10.32 0.69 0.65
CA PHE A 132 -11.39 1.69 0.48
C PHE A 132 -12.63 1.11 -0.22
N ASP A 133 -12.45 0.29 -1.26
CA ASP A 133 -13.53 -0.42 -1.93
C ASP A 133 -13.96 -1.65 -1.11
N TYR A 134 -14.63 -1.39 0.02
CA TYR A 134 -15.05 -2.44 0.95
C TYR A 134 -16.00 -3.47 0.30
N GLU A 135 -16.87 -3.00 -0.59
CA GLU A 135 -17.92 -3.78 -1.24
C GLU A 135 -17.49 -4.41 -2.57
N MET A 136 -16.27 -4.12 -3.02
CA MET A 136 -15.71 -4.65 -4.28
C MET A 136 -16.51 -4.26 -5.52
N ASN A 137 -16.94 -3.01 -5.58
CA ASN A 137 -17.79 -2.49 -6.64
C ASN A 137 -17.02 -1.89 -7.82
N GLY A 138 -15.69 -1.75 -7.74
CA GLY A 138 -14.88 -1.20 -8.82
C GLY A 138 -14.40 0.24 -8.62
N TYR A 139 -14.94 0.96 -7.63
CA TYR A 139 -14.73 2.39 -7.45
C TYR A 139 -14.72 2.82 -5.98
N ILE A 140 -14.06 3.94 -5.70
CA ILE A 140 -14.09 4.58 -4.38
C ILE A 140 -14.78 5.93 -4.49
N THR A 141 -15.43 6.32 -3.40
CA THR A 141 -16.01 7.65 -3.21
C THR A 141 -15.44 8.28 -1.94
N VAL A 142 -15.66 9.59 -1.72
CA VAL A 142 -15.12 10.28 -0.55
C VAL A 142 -15.58 9.56 0.71
N GLU A 143 -16.88 9.30 0.84
CA GLU A 143 -17.48 8.62 2.00
C GLU A 143 -16.76 7.29 2.32
N LYS A 144 -16.53 6.47 1.30
CA LYS A 144 -15.89 5.14 1.44
C LYS A 144 -14.45 5.20 1.95
N THR A 145 -13.76 6.32 1.76
CA THR A 145 -12.37 6.49 2.22
C THR A 145 -12.25 6.99 3.65
N LEU A 146 -13.28 7.67 4.19
CA LEU A 146 -13.17 8.47 5.41
C LEU A 146 -12.72 7.68 6.63
N GLN A 147 -13.27 6.49 6.87
CA GLN A 147 -12.93 5.71 8.07
C GLN A 147 -11.43 5.36 8.12
N ILE A 148 -10.89 4.85 7.02
CA ILE A 148 -9.47 4.45 6.94
C ILE A 148 -8.58 5.70 7.01
N LEU A 149 -8.95 6.78 6.30
CA LEU A 149 -8.18 8.02 6.34
C LEU A 149 -8.18 8.66 7.73
N TYR A 150 -9.32 8.69 8.42
CA TYR A 150 -9.42 9.20 9.79
C TYR A 150 -8.55 8.40 10.75
N VAL A 151 -8.64 7.07 10.72
CA VAL A 151 -7.84 6.20 11.59
C VAL A 151 -6.35 6.37 11.31
N ARG A 152 -5.97 6.53 10.05
CA ARG A 152 -4.56 6.63 9.66
C ARG A 152 -4.00 8.02 9.94
N PHE A 153 -4.66 9.08 9.51
CA PHE A 153 -4.07 10.42 9.50
C PHE A 153 -4.60 11.35 10.59
N GLY A 154 -5.72 10.98 11.22
CA GLY A 154 -6.44 11.84 12.15
C GLY A 154 -7.22 12.95 11.43
N ARG A 155 -8.06 13.64 12.20
CA ARG A 155 -8.93 14.72 11.69
C ARG A 155 -8.16 15.81 10.95
N GLU A 156 -7.02 16.22 11.48
CA GLU A 156 -6.26 17.39 11.00
C GLU A 156 -5.70 17.24 9.58
N LYS A 157 -5.48 15.99 9.14
CA LYS A 157 -4.87 15.69 7.84
C LYS A 157 -5.83 15.01 6.87
N MET A 158 -7.02 14.62 7.33
CA MET A 158 -7.97 13.86 6.54
C MET A 158 -8.40 14.61 5.29
N ASP A 159 -8.75 15.90 5.42
CA ASP A 159 -9.21 16.72 4.29
C ASP A 159 -8.13 16.87 3.21
N GLN A 160 -6.87 17.03 3.61
CA GLN A 160 -5.75 17.07 2.69
C GLN A 160 -5.60 15.73 1.93
N GLU A 161 -5.73 14.60 2.62
CA GLU A 161 -5.63 13.28 1.97
C GLU A 161 -6.82 13.00 1.03
N VAL A 162 -8.03 13.46 1.40
CA VAL A 162 -9.20 13.40 0.51
C VAL A 162 -8.96 14.23 -0.74
N GLN A 163 -8.48 15.47 -0.60
CA GLN A 163 -8.18 16.33 -1.74
C GLN A 163 -7.08 15.74 -2.65
N GLU A 164 -6.06 15.09 -2.09
CA GLU A 164 -5.01 14.42 -2.87
C GLU A 164 -5.56 13.20 -3.65
N ILE A 165 -6.56 12.49 -3.13
CA ILE A 165 -7.19 11.34 -3.81
C ILE A 165 -8.21 11.81 -4.85
N PHE A 166 -9.10 12.74 -4.48
CA PHE A 166 -10.29 13.11 -5.26
C PHE A 166 -10.17 14.42 -6.05
N GLY A 167 -9.19 15.28 -5.72
CA GLY A 167 -9.07 16.63 -6.26
C GLY A 167 -9.99 17.63 -5.55
N ASP A 168 -10.24 18.78 -6.19
CA ASP A 168 -11.00 19.90 -5.60
C ASP A 168 -12.52 19.78 -5.76
N LYS A 169 -13.01 18.76 -6.47
CA LYS A 169 -14.43 18.52 -6.72
C LYS A 169 -14.79 17.10 -6.30
N TYR A 170 -15.79 16.98 -5.42
CA TYR A 170 -16.27 15.71 -4.89
C TYR A 170 -17.56 15.21 -5.55
N GLU A 171 -18.05 15.95 -6.54
CA GLU A 171 -19.17 15.56 -7.39
C GLU A 171 -18.69 15.53 -8.85
N ASP A 172 -19.31 14.66 -9.65
CA ASP A 172 -19.12 14.64 -11.09
C ASP A 172 -19.93 15.77 -11.79
N GLU A 173 -19.91 15.80 -13.11
CA GLU A 173 -20.61 16.82 -13.90
C GLU A 173 -22.15 16.77 -13.75
N SER A 174 -22.69 15.67 -13.24
CA SER A 174 -24.12 15.47 -12.98
C SER A 174 -24.55 15.82 -11.54
N GLY A 175 -23.60 16.18 -10.67
CA GLY A 175 -23.86 16.45 -9.25
C GLY A 175 -23.93 15.18 -8.39
N VAL A 176 -23.53 14.03 -8.92
CA VAL A 176 -23.45 12.77 -8.16
C VAL A 176 -22.07 12.65 -7.52
N GLU A 177 -21.99 12.00 -6.35
CA GLU A 177 -20.72 11.77 -5.65
C GLU A 177 -19.69 11.16 -6.61
N LYS A 178 -18.53 11.82 -6.71
CA LYS A 178 -17.48 11.45 -7.66
C LYS A 178 -16.95 10.05 -7.35
N GLN A 179 -16.97 9.22 -8.39
CA GLN A 179 -16.43 7.86 -8.36
C GLN A 179 -15.04 7.83 -8.99
N ILE A 180 -14.05 7.31 -8.26
CA ILE A 180 -12.70 7.10 -8.77
C ILE A 180 -12.44 5.61 -8.95
N PHE A 181 -12.09 5.22 -10.17
CA PHE A 181 -11.72 3.84 -10.49
C PHE A 181 -10.23 3.60 -10.26
N LEU A 182 -9.84 2.32 -10.11
CA LEU A 182 -8.46 1.92 -9.78
C LEU A 182 -7.40 2.60 -10.67
N LYS A 183 -7.64 2.69 -11.98
CA LYS A 183 -6.71 3.33 -12.92
C LYS A 183 -6.47 4.80 -12.59
N GLU A 184 -7.54 5.58 -12.40
CA GLU A 184 -7.43 7.01 -12.07
C GLU A 184 -6.78 7.21 -10.71
N TYR A 185 -7.16 6.40 -9.72
CA TYR A 185 -6.55 6.42 -8.39
C TYR A 185 -5.02 6.19 -8.44
N LEU A 186 -4.55 5.18 -9.17
CA LEU A 186 -3.13 4.90 -9.33
C LEU A 186 -2.39 6.00 -10.09
N GLU A 187 -3.03 6.63 -11.07
CA GLU A 187 -2.48 7.79 -11.78
C GLU A 187 -2.33 9.00 -10.85
N ASN A 188 -3.30 9.26 -9.97
CA ASN A 188 -3.24 10.33 -8.97
C ASN A 188 -2.13 10.09 -7.95
N GLU A 189 -1.99 8.87 -7.41
CA GLU A 189 -0.88 8.52 -6.51
C GLU A 189 0.50 8.66 -7.19
N LYS A 190 0.63 8.26 -8.47
CA LYS A 190 1.86 8.46 -9.25
C LYS A 190 2.18 9.95 -9.43
N LYS A 191 1.19 10.80 -9.71
CA LYS A 191 1.37 12.26 -9.79
C LYS A 191 1.81 12.84 -8.45
N ARG A 192 1.17 12.42 -7.35
CA ARG A 192 1.49 12.84 -5.98
C ARG A 192 2.94 12.52 -5.60
N ILE A 193 3.40 11.30 -5.88
CA ILE A 193 4.79 10.89 -5.62
C ILE A 193 5.78 11.70 -6.47
N ARG A 194 5.47 11.94 -7.77
CA ARG A 194 6.32 12.75 -8.65
C ARG A 194 6.45 14.19 -8.14
N LYS A 195 5.33 14.82 -7.76
CA LYS A 195 5.29 16.16 -7.16
C LYS A 195 6.14 16.25 -5.89
N TYR A 196 5.97 15.30 -4.97
CA TYR A 196 6.77 15.25 -3.75
C TYR A 196 8.27 15.17 -4.04
N ARG A 197 8.68 14.31 -4.99
CA ARG A 197 10.10 14.11 -5.36
C ARG A 197 10.69 15.33 -6.08
N SER A 198 9.90 16.06 -6.87
CA SER A 198 10.36 17.32 -7.48
C SER A 198 10.54 18.44 -6.47
N GLU A 199 9.67 18.51 -5.46
CA GLU A 199 9.74 19.51 -4.38
C GLU A 199 10.82 19.17 -3.34
N ASN A 200 11.19 17.89 -3.21
CA ASN A 200 12.15 17.38 -2.25
C ASN A 200 13.26 16.58 -2.95
N PRO A 201 14.11 17.24 -3.78
CA PRO A 201 15.19 16.55 -4.46
C PRO A 201 16.11 15.91 -3.41
N LYS A 202 16.54 14.67 -3.66
CA LYS A 202 17.58 14.04 -2.85
C LYS A 202 18.75 15.01 -2.81
N LYS A 203 19.21 15.39 -1.61
CA LYS A 203 20.46 16.14 -1.47
C LYS A 203 21.56 15.31 -2.13
N GLY A 204 21.89 15.64 -3.37
CA GLY A 204 22.99 15.01 -4.08
C GLY A 204 24.24 15.27 -3.25
N GLY A 205 24.83 14.21 -2.71
CA GLY A 205 26.18 14.28 -2.21
C GLY A 205 27.03 14.79 -3.36
N LYS A 206 27.59 15.99 -3.21
CA LYS A 206 28.74 16.38 -4.02
C LYS A 206 29.85 15.38 -3.70
N SER A 207 30.13 14.49 -4.64
CA SER A 207 31.44 13.88 -4.84
C SER A 207 31.65 13.81 -6.34
#